data_AF-A0A348N1W7-F1
#
_entry.id   AF-A0A348N1W7-F1
#
_cell.length_a   1.000
_cell.length_b   1.000
_cell.length_c   1.000
_cell.angle_alpha   90.00
_cell.angle_beta   90.00
_cell.angle_gamma   90.00
#
_symmetry.space_group_name_H-M   'P 1'
#
loop_
_entity.id
_entity.type
_entity.pdbx_description
1 polymer ?
#
loop_
_entity_poly.entity_id
_entity_poly.type
_entity_poly.pdbx_seq_one_letter_code
_entity_poly.pdbx_strand_id
1 'polypeptide(L)'
;ALNKYRLRHLESEGHTGAIRASQLLSRPDRLIGLILLGNNFVNIFAASVATIIGIKLFGEKGVVISSISLTLIVLLFAEVTPKTYAAIHPERLAFPASYILKPLLFILFPLVWFINLITNQLLQFLGINPDDKITAAINSEELKMALTEAGSMIPKRHKKMLMGI
;
A
#
# COMPACT_ATOMS: atom_id res chain seq x y z
N ALA A 1 3.12 9.35 -2.83
CA ALA A 1 3.99 8.15 -2.63
C ALA A 1 5.24 8.57 -1.86
N LEU A 2 5.71 7.79 -0.90
CA LEU A 2 6.92 8.08 -0.13
C LEU A 2 8.15 8.04 -1.07
N ASN A 3 9.01 9.07 -1.04
CA ASN A 3 10.15 9.14 -1.96
C ASN A 3 11.23 8.13 -1.56
N LYS A 4 11.46 7.11 -2.41
CA LYS A 4 12.44 6.04 -2.18
C LYS A 4 13.86 6.56 -1.90
N TYR A 5 14.28 7.65 -2.56
CA TYR A 5 15.61 8.24 -2.36
C TYR A 5 15.78 8.85 -0.97
N ARG A 6 14.73 9.52 -0.47
CA ARG A 6 14.75 10.13 0.86
C ARG A 6 14.67 9.08 1.96
N LEU A 7 13.93 7.99 1.73
CA LEU A 7 13.88 6.86 2.66
C LEU A 7 15.26 6.20 2.82
N ARG A 8 15.96 5.94 1.71
CA ARG A 8 17.33 5.39 1.74
C ARG A 8 18.34 6.32 2.41
N HIS A 9 18.17 7.63 2.24
CA HIS A 9 19.00 8.62 2.94
C HIS A 9 18.78 8.58 4.46
N LEU A 10 17.51 8.58 4.90
CA LEU A 10 17.17 8.49 6.33
C LEU A 10 17.56 7.14 6.95
N GLU A 11 17.59 6.05 6.17
CA GLU A 11 18.16 4.77 6.60
C GLU A 11 19.67 4.86 6.81
N SER A 12 20.39 5.52 5.90
CA SER A 12 21.84 5.73 6.03
C SER A 12 22.21 6.61 7.23
N GLU A 13 21.30 7.47 7.68
CA GLU A 13 21.43 8.28 8.90
C GLU A 13 21.00 7.55 10.18
N GLY A 14 20.60 6.26 10.09
CA GLY A 14 20.25 5.44 11.25
C GLY A 14 18.83 5.66 11.79
N HIS A 15 17.94 6.33 11.04
CA HIS A 15 16.58 6.59 11.51
C HIS A 15 15.75 5.29 11.56
N THR A 16 15.51 4.78 12.77
CA THR A 16 14.82 3.49 12.99
C THR A 16 13.42 3.41 12.38
N GLY A 17 12.70 4.53 12.28
CA GLY A 17 11.40 4.60 11.60
C GLY A 17 11.51 4.46 10.07
N ALA A 18 12.59 4.95 9.47
CA ALA A 18 12.83 4.83 8.04
C ALA A 18 13.17 3.39 7.65
N ILE A 19 14.00 2.73 8.47
CA ILE A 19 14.36 1.31 8.31
C ILE A 19 13.12 0.42 8.38
N ARG A 20 12.22 0.65 9.35
CA ARG A 20 10.97 -0.14 9.47
C ARG A 20 10.02 0.12 8.32
N ALA A 21 9.83 1.37 7.92
CA ALA A 21 8.97 1.71 6.79
C ALA A 21 9.48 1.09 5.49
N SER A 22 10.79 1.12 5.26
CA SER A 22 11.46 0.49 4.11
C SER A 22 11.29 -1.03 4.11
N GLN A 23 11.47 -1.69 5.25
CA GLN A 23 11.20 -3.13 5.41
C GLN A 23 9.75 -3.47 5.08
N LEU A 24 8.77 -2.67 5.53
CA LEU A 24 7.35 -2.89 5.20
C LEU A 24 7.07 -2.65 3.71
N LEU A 25 7.69 -1.64 3.11
CA LEU A 25 7.57 -1.31 1.68
C LEU A 25 8.26 -2.32 0.76
N SER A 26 9.20 -3.13 1.27
CA SER A 26 9.87 -4.19 0.48
C SER A 26 8.94 -5.33 0.06
N ARG A 27 7.79 -5.49 0.73
CA ARG A 27 6.76 -6.49 0.41
C ARG A 27 5.38 -5.81 0.34
N PRO A 28 5.13 -5.01 -0.71
CA PRO A 28 3.93 -4.19 -0.80
C PRO A 28 2.64 -5.02 -0.77
N ASP A 29 2.63 -6.22 -1.36
CA ASP A 29 1.43 -7.06 -1.44
C ASP A 29 0.92 -7.49 -0.05
N ARG A 30 1.84 -7.85 0.85
CA ARG A 30 1.49 -8.24 2.21
C ARG A 30 1.02 -7.06 3.05
N LEU A 31 1.65 -5.91 2.86
CA LEU A 31 1.28 -4.67 3.56
C LEU A 31 -0.10 -4.18 3.11
N ILE A 32 -0.33 -4.14 1.79
CA ILE A 32 -1.62 -3.76 1.20
C ILE A 32 -2.70 -4.74 1.65
N GLY A 33 -2.43 -6.05 1.59
CA GLY A 33 -3.35 -7.08 2.07
C GLY A 33 -3.73 -6.91 3.54
N LEU A 34 -2.77 -6.65 4.43
CA LEU A 34 -3.03 -6.39 5.85
C LEU A 34 -3.91 -5.14 6.05
N ILE A 35 -3.56 -4.03 5.39
CA ILE A 35 -4.29 -2.77 5.53
C ILE A 35 -5.73 -2.93 5.03
N LEU A 36 -5.92 -3.58 3.88
CA LEU A 36 -7.25 -3.83 3.31
C LEU A 36 -8.08 -4.74 4.22
N LEU A 37 -7.48 -5.83 4.73
CA LEU A 37 -8.15 -6.76 5.63
C LEU A 37 -8.61 -6.04 6.90
N GLY A 38 -7.72 -5.28 7.56
CA GLY A 38 -8.05 -4.54 8.76
C GLY A 38 -9.15 -3.51 8.54
N ASN A 39 -9.05 -2.72 7.46
CA ASN A 39 -10.06 -1.72 7.12
C ASN A 39 -11.44 -2.35 6.88
N ASN A 40 -11.49 -3.41 6.07
CA ASN A 40 -12.73 -4.10 5.76
C ASN A 40 -13.34 -4.77 6.99
N PHE A 41 -12.52 -5.39 7.82
CA PHE A 41 -12.97 -5.98 9.08
C PHE A 41 -13.63 -4.95 9.98
N VAL A 42 -12.99 -3.81 10.21
CA VAL A 42 -13.54 -2.73 11.05
C VAL A 42 -14.83 -2.18 10.44
N ASN A 43 -14.89 -1.98 9.12
CA ASN A 43 -16.09 -1.49 8.45
C ASN A 43 -17.28 -2.44 8.57
N ILE A 44 -17.08 -3.74 8.34
CA ILE A 44 -18.12 -4.76 8.47
C ILE A 44 -18.57 -4.91 9.93
N PHE A 45 -17.61 -4.87 10.86
CA PHE A 45 -17.90 -4.94 12.29
C PHE A 45 -18.72 -3.72 12.75
N ALA A 46 -18.32 -2.51 12.35
CA ALA A 46 -19.06 -1.29 12.65
C ALA A 46 -20.47 -1.32 12.04
N ALA A 47 -20.63 -1.80 10.80
CA ALA A 47 -21.93 -1.98 10.15
C ALA A 47 -22.84 -2.94 10.93
N SER A 48 -22.28 -4.06 11.38
CA SER A 48 -23.00 -5.05 12.18
C SER A 48 -23.48 -4.46 13.51
N VAL A 49 -22.59 -3.78 14.23
CA VAL A 49 -22.91 -3.14 15.52
C VAL A 49 -23.91 -1.99 15.34
N ALA A 50 -23.71 -1.12 14.35
CA ALA A 50 -24.61 0.00 14.07
C ALA A 50 -26.02 -0.47 13.68
N THR A 51 -26.12 -1.59 12.96
CA THR A 51 -27.41 -2.20 12.62
C THR A 51 -28.12 -2.69 13.88
N ILE A 52 -27.42 -3.40 14.77
CA ILE A 52 -27.98 -3.86 16.05
C ILE A 52 -28.46 -2.67 16.91
N ILE A 53 -27.64 -1.63 17.02
CA ILE A 53 -28.00 -0.41 17.76
C ILE A 53 -29.19 0.30 17.11
N GLY A 54 -29.20 0.39 15.79
CA GLY A 54 -30.28 1.00 15.01
C GLY A 54 -31.61 0.31 15.28
N ILE A 55 -31.64 -1.02 15.17
CA ILE A 55 -32.83 -1.82 15.45
C ILE A 55 -33.31 -1.59 16.88
N LYS A 56 -32.40 -1.58 17.86
CA LYS A 56 -32.76 -1.35 19.27
C LYS A 56 -33.36 0.03 19.54
N LEU A 57 -32.91 1.06 18.84
CA LEU A 57 -33.33 2.44 19.08
C LEU A 57 -34.55 2.86 18.26
N PHE A 58 -34.66 2.37 17.02
CA PHE A 58 -35.63 2.88 16.03
C PHE A 58 -36.47 1.76 15.38
N GLY A 59 -36.38 0.53 15.87
CA GLY A 59 -37.09 -0.63 15.33
C GLY A 59 -36.67 -0.93 13.89
N GLU A 60 -37.61 -1.37 13.05
CA GLU A 60 -37.32 -1.74 11.65
C GLU A 60 -36.76 -0.58 10.81
N LYS A 61 -37.19 0.67 11.08
CA LYS A 61 -36.64 1.87 10.41
C LYS A 61 -35.18 2.14 10.79
N GLY A 62 -34.75 1.62 11.94
CA GLY A 62 -33.38 1.76 12.44
C GLY A 62 -32.32 1.15 11.55
N VAL A 63 -32.66 0.11 10.76
CA VAL A 63 -31.73 -0.47 9.79
C VAL A 63 -31.33 0.57 8.74
N VAL A 64 -32.32 1.27 8.16
CA VAL A 64 -32.08 2.27 7.11
C VAL A 64 -31.36 3.49 7.67
N ILE A 65 -31.82 4.00 8.82
CA ILE A 65 -31.23 5.18 9.47
C ILE A 65 -29.76 4.91 9.86
N SER A 66 -29.49 3.77 10.52
CA SER A 66 -28.12 3.40 10.89
C SER A 66 -27.24 3.15 9.69
N SER A 67 -27.75 2.50 8.63
CA SER A 67 -26.96 2.24 7.43
C SER A 67 -26.51 3.53 6.77
N ILE A 68 -27.43 4.46 6.49
CA ILE A 68 -27.11 5.74 5.85
C ILE A 68 -26.17 6.57 6.73
N SER A 69 -26.47 6.66 8.03
CA SER A 69 -25.67 7.46 8.97
C SER A 69 -24.26 6.89 9.12
N LEU A 70 -24.12 5.58 9.29
CA LEU A 70 -22.83 4.94 9.39
C LEU A 70 -22.03 5.09 8.10
N THR A 71 -22.65 4.89 6.93
CA THR A 71 -21.96 5.07 5.65
C THR A 71 -21.38 6.47 5.53
N LEU A 72 -22.13 7.52 5.87
CA LEU A 72 -21.61 8.89 5.84
C LEU A 72 -20.45 9.09 6.82
N ILE A 73 -20.59 8.61 8.05
CA ILE A 73 -19.56 8.75 9.10
C ILE A 73 -18.28 8.01 8.70
N VAL A 74 -18.39 6.75 8.29
CA VAL A 74 -17.23 5.92 7.89
C VAL A 74 -16.58 6.51 6.64
N LEU A 75 -17.37 6.89 5.64
CA LEU A 75 -16.84 7.44 4.39
C LEU A 75 -16.05 8.72 4.65
N LEU A 76 -16.57 9.64 5.47
CA LEU A 76 -15.86 10.87 5.80
C LEU A 76 -14.66 10.60 6.72
N PHE A 77 -14.89 10.02 7.89
CA PHE A 77 -13.88 10.01 8.96
C PHE A 77 -12.95 8.80 8.96
N ALA A 78 -13.37 7.64 8.45
CA ALA A 78 -12.58 6.41 8.48
C ALA A 78 -11.96 6.07 7.11
N GLU A 79 -12.56 6.55 6.03
CA GLU A 79 -12.15 6.19 4.68
C GLU A 79 -11.51 7.35 3.91
N VAL A 80 -12.28 8.36 3.50
CA VAL A 80 -11.80 9.40 2.58
C VAL A 80 -10.83 10.36 3.26
N THR A 81 -11.17 10.93 4.41
CA THR A 81 -10.31 11.91 5.08
C THR A 81 -8.95 11.30 5.49
N PRO A 82 -8.88 10.12 6.13
CA PRO A 82 -7.59 9.52 6.48
C PRO A 82 -6.76 9.14 5.26
N LYS A 83 -7.38 8.57 4.21
CA LYS A 83 -6.67 8.20 2.97
C LYS A 83 -6.11 9.44 2.27
N THR A 84 -6.89 10.52 2.19
CA THR A 84 -6.43 11.78 1.60
C THR A 84 -5.32 12.41 2.44
N TYR A 85 -5.45 12.42 3.78
CA TYR A 85 -4.40 12.93 4.66
C TYR A 85 -3.09 12.12 4.55
N ALA A 86 -3.20 10.79 4.43
CA ALA A 86 -2.07 9.89 4.17
C ALA A 86 -1.43 10.09 2.80
N ALA A 87 -2.22 10.42 1.78
CA ALA A 87 -1.69 10.74 0.46
C ALA A 87 -0.88 12.05 0.45
N ILE A 88 -1.32 13.06 1.20
CA ILE A 88 -0.67 14.38 1.29
C ILE A 88 0.54 14.35 2.22
N HIS A 89 0.47 13.64 3.36
CA HIS A 89 1.54 13.60 4.36
C HIS A 89 2.02 12.16 4.67
N PRO A 90 2.58 11.43 3.68
CA PRO A 90 2.93 10.03 3.84
C PRO A 90 4.03 9.80 4.89
N GLU A 91 5.00 10.70 5.04
CA GLU A 91 6.10 10.56 6.02
C GLU A 91 5.62 10.67 7.48
N ARG A 92 4.72 11.62 7.76
CA ARG A 92 4.21 11.86 9.13
C ARG A 92 3.29 10.76 9.63
N LEU A 93 2.64 10.02 8.72
CA LEU A 93 1.80 8.86 9.07
C LEU A 93 2.57 7.55 9.03
N ALA A 94 3.46 7.35 8.06
CA ALA A 94 4.16 6.08 7.88
C ALA A 94 5.05 5.72 9.06
N PHE A 95 5.75 6.69 9.66
CA PHE A 95 6.67 6.41 10.78
C PHE A 95 5.95 5.93 12.06
N PRO A 96 4.94 6.63 12.59
CA PRO A 96 4.18 6.13 13.74
C PRO A 96 3.34 4.88 13.37
N ALA A 97 2.75 4.82 12.16
CA ALA A 97 2.01 3.64 11.73
C ALA A 97 2.90 2.39 11.65
N SER A 98 4.19 2.53 11.28
CA SER A 98 5.13 1.39 11.24
C SER A 98 5.32 0.72 12.60
N TYR A 99 5.13 1.45 13.71
CA TYR A 99 5.23 0.92 15.07
C TYR A 99 4.06 -0.01 15.40
N ILE A 100 2.86 0.32 14.93
CA ILE A 100 1.63 -0.46 15.17
C ILE A 100 1.49 -1.58 14.14
N LEU A 101 1.78 -1.29 12.87
CA LEU A 101 1.62 -2.22 11.76
C LEU A 101 2.59 -3.41 11.85
N LYS A 102 3.80 -3.24 12.39
CA LYS A 102 4.80 -4.33 12.47
C LYS A 102 4.36 -5.49 13.39
N PRO A 103 3.97 -5.27 14.66
CA PRO A 103 3.45 -6.36 15.50
C PRO A 103 2.11 -6.90 15.00
N LEU A 104 1.24 -6.02 14.47
CA LEU A 104 -0.05 -6.43 13.91
C LEU A 104 0.13 -7.34 12.68
N LEU A 105 1.08 -7.02 11.81
CA LEU A 105 1.46 -7.86 10.66
C LEU A 105 1.99 -9.22 11.13
N PHE A 106 2.75 -9.28 12.21
CA PHE A 106 3.26 -10.55 12.75
C PHE A 106 2.12 -11.47 13.23
N ILE A 107 1.16 -10.91 13.95
CA ILE A 107 -0.01 -11.66 14.45
C ILE A 107 -0.93 -12.10 13.31
N LEU A 108 -1.22 -11.19 12.38
CA LEU A 108 -2.11 -11.45 11.24
C LEU A 108 -1.39 -12.10 10.05
N PHE A 109 -0.09 -12.37 10.16
CA PHE A 109 0.71 -12.98 9.11
C PHE A 109 0.10 -14.26 8.52
N PRO A 110 -0.33 -15.26 9.32
CA PRO A 110 -0.90 -16.50 8.77
C PRO A 110 -2.17 -16.23 7.95
N LEU A 111 -3.00 -15.28 8.39
CA LEU A 111 -4.22 -14.90 7.68
C LEU A 111 -3.90 -14.18 6.37
N VAL A 112 -2.97 -13.23 6.40
CA VAL A 112 -2.52 -12.49 5.22
C VAL A 112 -1.86 -13.45 4.21
N TRP A 113 -1.09 -14.43 4.67
CA TRP A 113 -0.49 -15.45 3.79
C TRP A 113 -1.57 -16.30 3.12
N PHE A 114 -2.57 -16.75 3.87
CA PHE A 114 -3.67 -17.55 3.35
C PHE A 114 -4.50 -16.80 2.30
N ILE A 115 -4.84 -15.53 2.55
CA ILE A 115 -5.58 -14.71 1.57
C ILE A 115 -4.73 -14.46 0.32
N ASN A 116 -3.43 -14.22 0.46
CA ASN A 116 -2.54 -14.06 -0.70
C ASN A 116 -2.46 -15.34 -1.52
N LEU A 117 -2.46 -16.51 -0.88
CA LEU A 117 -2.47 -17.80 -1.58
C LEU A 117 -3.74 -17.96 -2.44
N ILE A 118 -4.91 -17.67 -1.87
CA ILE A 118 -6.18 -17.71 -2.60
C ILE A 118 -6.19 -16.69 -3.75
N THR A 119 -5.71 -15.48 -3.48
CA THR A 119 -5.67 -14.39 -4.47
C THR A 119 -4.75 -14.76 -5.65
N ASN A 120 -3.56 -15.29 -5.38
CA ASN A 120 -2.62 -15.72 -6.41
C ASN A 120 -3.17 -16.91 -7.22
N GLN A 121 -3.83 -17.86 -6.57
CA GLN A 121 -4.52 -18.94 -7.30
C GLN A 121 -5.61 -18.38 -8.20
N LEU A 122 -6.45 -17.47 -7.72
CA LEU A 122 -7.51 -16.86 -8.52
C LEU A 122 -6.94 -16.07 -9.72
N LEU A 123 -5.85 -15.33 -9.52
CA LEU A 123 -5.16 -14.61 -10.60
C LEU A 123 -4.55 -15.56 -11.63
N GLN A 124 -3.94 -16.67 -11.18
CA GLN A 124 -3.44 -17.72 -12.08
C GLN A 124 -4.57 -18.37 -12.87
N PHE A 125 -5.73 -18.64 -12.25
CA PHE A 125 -6.92 -19.12 -12.96
C PHE A 125 -7.42 -18.13 -14.02
N LEU A 126 -7.24 -16.83 -13.80
CA LEU A 126 -7.56 -15.77 -14.77
C LEU A 126 -6.44 -15.50 -15.78
N GLY A 127 -5.33 -16.25 -15.73
CA GLY A 127 -4.18 -16.10 -16.63
C GLY A 127 -3.32 -14.85 -16.35
N ILE A 128 -3.44 -14.25 -15.17
CA ILE A 128 -2.69 -13.05 -14.78
C ILE A 128 -1.57 -13.46 -13.82
N ASN A 129 -0.31 -13.30 -14.23
CA ASN A 129 0.84 -13.56 -13.38
C ASN A 129 1.35 -12.25 -12.75
N PRO A 130 1.20 -12.04 -11.43
CA PRO A 130 1.59 -10.78 -10.78
C PRO A 130 3.12 -10.53 -10.77
N ASP A 131 3.93 -11.59 -10.90
CA ASP A 131 5.41 -11.48 -10.90
C ASP A 131 5.98 -10.77 -12.15
N ASP A 132 5.25 -10.77 -13.27
CA ASP A 132 5.72 -10.14 -14.52
C ASP A 132 5.82 -8.61 -14.42
N LYS A 133 4.96 -7.96 -13.62
CA LYS A 133 4.95 -6.49 -13.47
C LYS A 133 6.07 -5.96 -12.58
N ILE A 134 6.43 -6.69 -11.52
CA ILE A 134 7.50 -6.29 -10.60
C ILE A 134 8.86 -6.40 -11.30
N THR A 135 9.06 -7.49 -12.05
CA THR A 135 10.30 -7.74 -12.81
C THR A 135 10.51 -6.72 -13.93
N ALA A 136 9.44 -6.36 -14.66
CA ALA A 136 9.51 -5.34 -15.71
C ALA A 136 9.84 -3.92 -15.18
N ALA A 137 9.28 -3.55 -14.02
CA ALA A 137 9.54 -2.24 -13.41
C ALA A 137 11.00 -2.11 -12.93
N ILE A 138 11.53 -3.15 -12.27
CA ILE A 138 12.92 -3.19 -11.78
C ILE A 138 13.90 -3.13 -12.97
N ASN A 139 13.66 -3.91 -14.02
CA ASN A 139 14.53 -3.96 -15.20
C ASN A 139 14.63 -2.59 -15.90
N SER A 140 13.54 -1.82 -15.94
CA SER A 140 13.54 -0.47 -16.53
C SER A 140 14.32 0.57 -15.72
N GLU A 141 14.35 0.46 -14.39
CA GLU A 141 15.13 1.35 -13.53
C GLU A 141 16.62 0.96 -13.50
N GLU A 142 16.92 -0.34 -13.46
CA GLU A 142 18.30 -0.85 -13.57
C GLU A 142 18.91 -0.51 -14.93
N LEU A 143 18.16 -0.65 -16.03
CA LEU A 143 18.60 -0.24 -17.36
C LEU A 143 18.88 1.27 -17.42
N LYS A 144 18.01 2.11 -16.82
CA LYS A 144 18.24 3.56 -16.73
C LYS A 144 19.45 3.90 -15.87
N MET A 145 19.67 3.18 -14.78
CA MET A 145 20.82 3.35 -13.90
C MET A 145 22.10 2.97 -14.63
N ALA A 146 22.13 1.81 -15.27
CA ALA A 146 23.24 1.35 -16.10
C ALA A 146 23.51 2.29 -17.29
N LEU A 147 22.48 2.89 -17.92
CA LEU A 147 22.65 3.90 -18.95
C LEU A 147 23.26 5.21 -18.43
N THR A 148 22.87 5.61 -17.22
CA THR A 148 23.37 6.83 -16.58
C THR A 148 24.82 6.65 -16.12
N GLU A 149 25.14 5.47 -15.62
CA GLU A 149 26.49 5.06 -15.20
C GLU A 149 27.41 4.88 -16.42
N ALA A 150 26.95 4.21 -17.48
CA ALA A 150 27.67 4.10 -18.75
C ALA A 150 27.80 5.45 -19.47
N GLY A 151 26.84 6.37 -19.29
CA GLY A 151 26.92 7.74 -19.79
C GLY A 151 28.09 8.55 -19.21
N SER A 152 28.66 8.11 -18.09
CA SER A 152 29.88 8.70 -17.51
C SER A 152 31.19 8.18 -18.14
N MET A 153 31.15 7.09 -18.93
CA MET A 153 32.32 6.48 -19.57
C MET A 153 32.32 6.50 -21.10
N ILE A 154 31.31 7.08 -21.78
CA ILE A 154 31.27 7.13 -23.25
C ILE A 154 31.83 8.48 -23.77
N PRO A 155 33.00 8.49 -24.47
CA PRO A 155 33.54 9.69 -25.09
C PRO A 155 32.61 10.23 -26.18
N LYS A 156 32.40 11.55 -26.19
CA LYS A 156 31.51 12.33 -27.07
C LYS A 156 31.76 12.23 -28.60
N ARG A 157 32.42 11.20 -29.15
CA ARG A 157 32.97 11.27 -30.52
C ARG A 157 32.14 10.68 -31.65
N HIS A 158 31.05 9.94 -31.41
CA HIS A 158 30.27 9.34 -32.52
C HIS A 158 28.76 9.61 -32.53
N LYS A 159 28.31 10.65 -31.82
CA LYS A 159 26.90 11.08 -31.79
C LYS A 159 26.38 11.58 -33.16
N LYS A 160 27.25 11.83 -34.15
CA LYS A 160 26.89 12.32 -35.49
C LYS A 160 26.57 11.23 -36.54
N MET A 161 26.85 9.95 -36.28
CA MET A 161 26.52 8.88 -37.24
C MET A 161 25.12 8.27 -37.04
N LEU A 162 24.48 8.47 -35.89
CA LEU A 162 23.17 7.89 -35.57
C LEU A 162 21.99 8.87 -35.77
N MET A 163 22.25 10.12 -36.17
CA MET A 163 21.22 11.12 -36.44
C MET A 163 21.08 11.44 -37.94
N GLY A 164 21.58 10.56 -38.80
CA GLY A 164 21.52 10.77 -40.25
C GLY A 164 21.47 9.48 -41.02
N ILE A 165 20.46 8.64 -40.78
CA ILE A 165 19.57 8.02 -41.78
C ILE A 165 18.25 7.73 -41.06
#